data_AF-A0A101U5W0-F1
#
_entry.id   AF-A0A101U5W0-F1
#
_cell.length_a   1.000
_cell.length_b   1.000
_cell.length_c   1.000
_cell.angle_alpha   90.00
_cell.angle_beta   90.00
_cell.angle_gamma   90.00
#
_symmetry.space_group_name_H-M   'P 1'
#
loop_
_entity.id
_entity.type
_entity.pdbx_description
1 polymer ?
#
loop_
_entity_poly.entity_id
_entity_poly.type
_entity_poly.pdbx_seq_one_letter_code
_entity_poly.pdbx_strand_id
1 'polypeptide(L)'
;MTTPLPGTLVLAACSRRKTDTIVPVPVLELYAGGIAPQLRERVGDQPDLRQRVFFLSARHGLVGADTPLLPYDQALTAEHASVLRPTVHRQLRWRLDALDVRARLLVVAEPLYLVLIADLLADEDRPFMHWIPDPRGWSQAAAVLDDWNWP
;
A
#
# COMPACT_ATOMS: atom_id res chain seq x y z
N MET A 1 -18.55 4.26 17.59
CA MET A 1 -17.38 3.82 16.81
C MET A 1 -17.93 3.30 15.50
N THR A 2 -17.60 3.96 14.39
CA THR A 2 -18.06 3.57 13.06
C THR A 2 -17.19 2.41 12.57
N THR A 3 -17.79 1.35 12.06
CA THR A 3 -17.03 0.19 11.56
C THR A 3 -16.41 0.52 10.21
N PRO A 4 -15.10 0.29 10.01
CA PRO A 4 -14.46 0.47 8.72
C PRO A 4 -15.13 -0.37 7.65
N LEU A 5 -15.36 0.23 6.48
CA LEU A 5 -16.02 -0.43 5.35
C LEU A 5 -15.28 -1.74 4.99
N PRO A 6 -15.98 -2.87 4.78
CA PRO A 6 -15.34 -4.12 4.36
C PRO A 6 -14.76 -3.99 2.94
N GLY A 7 -13.72 -4.77 2.66
CA GLY A 7 -13.08 -4.82 1.34
C GLY A 7 -12.30 -3.56 0.93
N THR A 8 -11.96 -2.68 1.86
CA THR A 8 -11.07 -1.52 1.60
C THR A 8 -9.62 -1.88 1.88
N LEU A 9 -8.72 -1.58 0.94
CA LEU A 9 -7.27 -1.72 1.11
C LEU A 9 -6.54 -0.43 0.74
N VAL A 10 -5.39 -0.20 1.37
CA VAL A 10 -4.49 0.93 1.07
C VAL A 10 -3.20 0.40 0.44
N LEU A 11 -2.82 0.95 -0.70
CA LEU A 11 -1.54 0.72 -1.36
C LEU A 11 -0.74 2.03 -1.39
N ALA A 12 0.35 2.12 -0.62
CA ALA A 12 1.24 3.28 -0.63
C ALA A 12 2.56 2.97 -1.33
N ALA A 13 3.17 3.95 -2.02
CA ALA A 13 4.55 3.78 -2.49
C ALA A 13 5.52 3.59 -1.31
N CYS A 14 6.56 2.78 -1.48
CA CYS A 14 7.60 2.64 -0.48
C CYS A 14 8.33 3.97 -0.23
N SER A 15 8.80 4.18 0.99
CA SER A 15 9.53 5.40 1.33
C SER A 15 11.00 5.32 0.95
N ARG A 16 11.53 6.38 0.34
CA ARG A 16 12.98 6.59 0.19
C ARG A 16 13.66 6.74 1.55
N ARG A 17 13.01 7.43 2.50
CA ARG A 17 13.48 7.57 3.89
C ARG A 17 13.07 6.37 4.71
N LYS A 18 14.02 5.68 5.32
CA LYS A 18 13.78 4.54 6.19
C LYS A 18 14.47 4.77 7.53
N THR A 19 13.86 4.29 8.60
CA THR A 19 14.47 4.27 9.93
C THR A 19 15.75 3.43 9.85
N ASP A 20 16.86 3.96 10.37
CA ASP A 20 18.11 3.23 10.47
C ASP A 20 18.00 2.21 11.60
N THR A 21 18.23 0.94 11.29
CA THR A 21 18.10 -0.17 12.23
C THR A 21 18.86 -1.38 11.74
N ILE A 22 19.46 -2.12 12.69
CA ILE A 22 20.13 -3.39 12.45
C ILE A 22 19.23 -4.60 12.72
N VAL A 23 18.04 -4.36 13.29
CA VAL A 23 17.01 -5.38 13.49
C VAL A 23 15.86 -5.16 12.51
N PRO A 24 15.31 -6.22 11.90
CA PRO A 24 14.12 -6.09 11.06
C PRO A 24 12.96 -5.49 11.84
N VAL A 25 12.30 -4.47 11.28
CA VAL A 25 11.10 -3.85 11.85
C VAL A 25 9.96 -3.88 10.83
N PRO A 26 8.69 -3.89 11.28
CA PRO A 26 7.54 -3.77 10.38
C PRO A 26 7.69 -2.63 9.37
N VAL A 27 7.24 -2.85 8.13
CA VAL A 27 7.34 -1.86 7.04
C VAL A 27 6.71 -0.51 7.41
N LEU A 28 5.55 -0.52 8.05
CA LEU A 28 4.84 0.70 8.43
C LEU A 28 5.67 1.54 9.43
N GLU A 29 6.54 0.92 10.20
CA GLU A 29 7.45 1.49 11.19
C GLU A 29 8.80 1.84 10.56
N LEU A 30 9.23 1.05 9.58
CA LEU A 30 10.45 1.28 8.81
C LEU A 30 10.34 2.56 7.96
N TYR A 31 9.20 2.81 7.33
CA TYR A 31 9.06 3.90 6.35
C TYR A 31 8.82 5.25 7.01
N ALA A 32 9.78 6.16 6.86
CA ALA A 32 9.79 7.48 7.49
C ALA A 32 9.41 8.63 6.51
N GLY A 33 8.67 8.32 5.46
CA GLY A 33 8.33 9.28 4.41
C GLY A 33 7.08 8.89 3.63
N GLY A 34 6.71 9.75 2.67
CA GLY A 34 5.40 9.68 2.04
C GLY A 34 4.28 9.84 3.07
N ILE A 35 3.21 9.07 2.91
CA ILE A 35 2.09 9.00 3.87
C ILE A 35 2.30 7.98 5.01
N ALA A 36 3.42 7.24 5.03
CA ALA A 36 3.63 6.16 6.01
C ALA A 36 3.58 6.63 7.48
N PRO A 37 4.18 7.79 7.87
CA PRO A 37 4.06 8.29 9.24
C PRO A 37 2.61 8.56 9.67
N GLN A 38 1.80 9.13 8.78
CA GLN A 38 0.41 9.47 9.07
C GLN A 38 -0.49 8.23 9.06
N LEU A 39 -0.23 7.26 8.17
CA LEU A 39 -0.87 5.95 8.25
C LEU A 39 -0.54 5.27 9.58
N ARG A 40 0.71 5.34 10.04
CA ARG A 40 1.12 4.76 11.33
C ARG A 40 0.40 5.43 12.49
N GLU A 41 0.29 6.76 12.48
CA GLU A 41 -0.46 7.50 13.50
C GLU A 41 -1.94 7.09 13.50
N ARG A 42 -2.54 6.89 12.32
CA ARG A 42 -3.97 6.58 12.18
C ARG A 42 -4.33 5.14 12.53
N VAL A 43 -3.55 4.16 12.05
CA VAL A 43 -3.89 2.72 12.18
C VAL A 43 -2.92 1.94 13.07
N GLY A 44 -1.96 2.62 13.72
CA GLY A 44 -0.86 2.00 14.46
C GLY A 44 -1.32 0.99 15.52
N ASP A 45 -2.37 1.33 16.26
CA ASP A 45 -2.94 0.51 17.34
C ASP A 45 -4.10 -0.38 16.89
N GLN A 46 -4.29 -0.55 15.58
CA GLN A 46 -5.45 -1.26 15.01
C GLN A 46 -5.01 -2.42 14.09
N PRO A 47 -4.74 -3.61 14.65
CA PRO A 47 -4.23 -4.76 13.90
C PRO A 47 -5.06 -5.10 12.65
N ASP A 48 -6.39 -5.06 12.75
CA ASP A 48 -7.30 -5.38 11.65
C ASP A 48 -7.19 -4.40 10.47
N LEU A 49 -6.84 -3.14 10.74
CA LEU A 49 -6.61 -2.14 9.69
C LEU A 49 -5.19 -2.21 9.14
N ARG A 50 -4.19 -2.50 9.99
CA ARG A 50 -2.80 -2.71 9.54
C ARG A 50 -2.70 -3.82 8.51
N GLN A 51 -3.47 -4.90 8.68
CA GLN A 51 -3.54 -6.01 7.70
C GLN A 51 -4.09 -5.60 6.34
N ARG A 52 -4.77 -4.44 6.25
CA ARG A 52 -5.32 -3.86 5.01
C ARG A 52 -4.39 -2.84 4.36
N VAL A 53 -3.23 -2.54 4.97
CA VAL A 53 -2.24 -1.60 4.47
C VAL A 53 -1.07 -2.36 3.85
N PHE A 54 -0.80 -2.04 2.59
CA PHE A 54 0.32 -2.59 1.83
C PHE A 54 1.15 -1.47 1.21
N PHE A 55 2.41 -1.80 0.93
CA PHE A 55 3.33 -0.92 0.24
C PHE A 55 3.82 -1.54 -1.06
N LEU A 56 3.80 -0.72 -2.11
CA LEU A 56 4.45 -1.02 -3.38
C LEU A 56 5.95 -0.72 -3.23
N SER A 57 6.77 -1.77 -3.21
CA SER A 57 8.20 -1.73 -2.94
C SER A 57 9.02 -1.95 -4.21
N ALA A 58 9.99 -1.07 -4.43
CA ALA A 58 10.95 -1.21 -5.52
C ALA A 58 11.84 -2.45 -5.43
N ARG A 59 12.00 -3.01 -4.22
CA ARG A 59 12.81 -4.21 -3.94
C ARG A 59 11.98 -5.48 -3.82
N HIS A 60 10.80 -5.36 -3.22
CA HIS A 60 10.02 -6.52 -2.77
C HIS A 60 8.69 -6.70 -3.51
N GLY A 61 8.32 -5.79 -4.43
CA GLY A 61 7.02 -5.82 -5.11
C GLY A 61 5.90 -5.32 -4.20
N LEU A 62 5.20 -6.23 -3.51
CA LEU A 62 4.14 -5.89 -2.56
C LEU A 62 4.50 -6.41 -1.17
N VAL A 63 4.46 -5.54 -0.16
CA VAL A 63 4.73 -5.90 1.23
C VAL A 63 3.62 -5.39 2.14
N GLY A 64 3.26 -6.17 3.17
CA GLY A 64 2.26 -5.74 4.17
C GLY A 64 2.89 -4.78 5.19
N ALA A 65 2.05 -3.97 5.84
CA ALA A 65 2.47 -3.06 6.91
C ALA A 65 3.29 -3.75 8.01
N ASP A 66 2.94 -4.98 8.36
CA ASP A 66 3.59 -5.76 9.43
C ASP A 66 4.75 -6.63 8.95
N THR A 67 5.09 -6.61 7.66
CA THR A 67 6.23 -7.40 7.15
C THR A 67 7.54 -6.86 7.74
N PRO A 68 8.34 -7.66 8.47
CA PRO A 68 9.59 -7.20 9.04
C PRO A 68 10.68 -7.08 7.98
N LEU A 69 11.29 -5.90 7.84
CA LEU A 69 12.37 -5.64 6.89
C LEU A 69 13.51 -4.84 7.53
N LEU A 70 14.72 -5.03 6.99
CA LEU A 70 15.86 -4.12 7.22
C LEU A 70 15.77 -2.90 6.28
N PRO A 71 16.41 -1.78 6.61
CA PRO A 71 16.54 -0.65 5.70
C PRO A 71 17.24 -1.10 4.40
N TYR A 72 16.80 -0.51 3.29
CA TYR A 72 17.33 -0.78 1.96
C TYR A 72 17.24 0.48 1.11
N ASP A 73 18.13 0.60 0.13
CA ASP A 73 18.10 1.66 -0.86
C ASP A 73 17.99 1.06 -2.26
N GLN A 74 16.84 1.26 -2.88
CA GLN A 74 16.54 0.78 -4.22
C GLN A 74 15.44 1.65 -4.83
N ALA A 75 15.77 2.33 -5.92
CA ALA A 75 14.81 3.07 -6.72
C ALA A 75 14.06 2.12 -7.66
N LEU A 76 12.77 2.41 -7.92
CA LEU A 76 12.01 1.69 -8.92
C LEU A 76 12.40 2.21 -10.31
N THR A 77 12.68 1.30 -11.24
CA THR A 77 12.84 1.61 -12.68
C THR A 77 11.70 0.96 -13.45
N ALA A 78 11.42 1.42 -14.67
CA ALA A 78 10.36 0.85 -15.51
C ALA A 78 10.61 -0.63 -15.85
N GLU A 79 11.87 -0.98 -16.14
CA GLU A 79 12.29 -2.36 -16.37
C GLU A 79 12.03 -3.22 -15.14
N HIS A 80 12.47 -2.77 -13.95
CA HIS A 80 12.26 -3.51 -12.72
C HIS A 80 10.77 -3.61 -12.35
N ALA A 81 10.01 -2.53 -12.56
CA ALA A 81 8.56 -2.56 -12.34
C ALA A 81 7.89 -3.64 -13.22
N SER A 82 8.33 -3.79 -14.46
CA SER A 82 7.83 -4.83 -15.37
C SER A 82 8.17 -6.23 -14.90
N VAL A 83 9.35 -6.43 -14.32
CA VAL A 83 9.76 -7.72 -13.72
C VAL A 83 8.93 -8.07 -12.48
N LEU A 84 8.63 -7.09 -11.62
CA LEU A 84 7.87 -7.30 -10.38
C LEU A 84 6.35 -7.45 -10.62
N ARG A 85 5.83 -6.82 -11.68
CA ARG A 85 4.40 -6.72 -12.00
C ARG A 85 3.65 -8.06 -11.93
N PRO A 86 4.09 -9.18 -12.56
CA PRO A 86 3.35 -10.44 -12.48
C PRO A 86 3.24 -11.00 -11.05
N THR A 87 4.27 -10.79 -10.23
CA THR A 87 4.26 -11.23 -8.83
C THR A 87 3.35 -10.35 -7.98
N VAL A 88 3.39 -9.02 -8.18
CA VAL A 88 2.50 -8.08 -7.49
C VAL A 88 1.04 -8.35 -7.84
N HIS A 89 0.73 -8.60 -9.12
CA HIS A 89 -0.62 -8.96 -9.56
C HIS A 89 -1.13 -10.21 -8.86
N ARG A 90 -0.36 -11.32 -8.89
CA ARG A 90 -0.73 -12.57 -8.20
C ARG A 90 -0.96 -12.36 -6.70
N GLN A 91 -0.11 -11.57 -6.05
CA GLN A 91 -0.22 -11.27 -4.62
C GLN A 91 -1.45 -10.43 -4.28
N LEU A 92 -1.80 -9.45 -5.12
CA LEU A 92 -3.00 -8.64 -4.95
C LEU A 92 -4.25 -9.48 -5.23
N ARG A 93 -4.29 -10.26 -6.33
CA ARG A 93 -5.42 -11.14 -6.63
C ARG A 93 -5.74 -12.07 -5.49
N TRP A 94 -4.75 -12.80 -4.97
CA TRP A 94 -4.96 -13.69 -3.84
C TRP A 94 -5.61 -13.01 -2.62
N ARG A 95 -5.29 -11.73 -2.36
CA ARG A 95 -5.90 -10.94 -1.28
C ARG A 95 -7.30 -10.48 -1.62
N LEU A 96 -7.51 -10.05 -2.86
CA LEU A 96 -8.80 -9.56 -3.33
C LEU A 96 -9.83 -10.69 -3.43
N ASP A 97 -9.41 -11.87 -3.87
CA ASP A 97 -10.25 -13.07 -3.99
C ASP A 97 -10.69 -13.61 -2.62
N ALA A 98 -9.93 -13.29 -1.56
CA ALA A 98 -10.28 -13.63 -0.19
C ALA A 98 -11.34 -12.69 0.43
N LEU A 99 -11.75 -11.64 -0.30
CA LEU A 99 -12.79 -10.71 0.15
C LEU A 99 -14.15 -11.15 -0.42
N ASP A 100 -15.14 -11.27 0.45
CA ASP A 100 -16.54 -11.59 0.05
C ASP A 100 -17.26 -10.41 -0.63
N VAL A 101 -16.57 -9.28 -0.84
CA VAL A 101 -17.14 -8.05 -1.41
C VAL A 101 -16.19 -7.47 -2.45
N ARG A 102 -16.74 -6.73 -3.42
CA ARG A 102 -15.93 -6.01 -4.39
C ARG A 102 -15.04 -4.98 -3.69
N ALA A 103 -13.74 -5.11 -3.90
CA ALA A 103 -12.76 -4.33 -3.18
C ALA A 103 -12.66 -2.87 -3.66
N ARG A 104 -12.21 -2.03 -2.75
CA ARG A 104 -11.87 -0.61 -2.96
C ARG A 104 -10.41 -0.40 -2.60
N LEU A 105 -9.65 0.17 -3.52
CA LEU A 105 -8.23 0.46 -3.36
C LEU A 105 -7.99 1.96 -3.28
N LEU A 106 -7.26 2.37 -2.24
CA LEU A 106 -6.68 3.70 -2.15
C LEU A 106 -5.21 3.55 -2.51
N VAL A 107 -4.81 4.08 -3.66
CA VAL A 107 -3.43 4.02 -4.16
C VAL A 107 -2.80 5.39 -3.98
N VAL A 108 -1.75 5.49 -3.16
CA VAL A 108 -1.00 6.73 -2.94
C VAL A 108 0.43 6.53 -3.39
N ALA A 109 0.69 6.82 -4.66
CA ALA A 109 1.94 6.48 -5.31
C ALA A 109 2.18 7.30 -6.59
N GLU A 110 3.45 7.58 -6.88
CA GLU A 110 3.86 8.23 -8.13
C GLU A 110 3.52 7.34 -9.34
N PRO A 111 3.33 7.91 -10.55
CA PRO A 111 2.86 7.18 -11.73
C PRO A 111 3.66 5.91 -12.07
N LEU A 112 4.98 5.91 -11.87
CA LEU A 112 5.81 4.74 -12.17
C LEU A 112 5.41 3.50 -11.37
N TYR A 113 4.92 3.67 -10.13
CA TYR A 113 4.46 2.57 -9.30
C TYR A 113 3.16 1.93 -9.81
N LEU A 114 2.37 2.64 -10.63
CA LEU A 114 1.18 2.04 -11.26
C LEU A 114 1.53 0.90 -12.22
N VAL A 115 2.75 0.87 -12.75
CA VAL A 115 3.23 -0.26 -13.57
C VAL A 115 3.18 -1.57 -12.80
N LEU A 116 3.45 -1.55 -11.48
CA LEU A 116 3.40 -2.74 -10.63
C LEU A 116 2.01 -3.36 -10.53
N ILE A 117 0.96 -2.53 -10.66
CA ILE A 117 -0.44 -2.95 -10.54
C ILE A 117 -1.18 -2.90 -11.88
N ALA A 118 -0.47 -2.71 -12.99
CA ALA A 118 -1.09 -2.50 -14.30
C ALA A 118 -1.94 -3.70 -14.77
N ASP A 119 -1.55 -4.93 -14.44
CA ASP A 119 -2.39 -6.12 -14.72
C ASP A 119 -3.69 -6.08 -13.94
N LEU A 120 -3.65 -5.67 -12.66
CA LEU A 120 -4.86 -5.55 -11.83
C LEU A 120 -5.83 -4.51 -12.40
N LEU A 121 -5.32 -3.44 -13.00
CA LEU A 121 -6.14 -2.41 -13.65
C LEU A 121 -6.75 -2.88 -14.98
N ALA A 122 -6.15 -3.91 -15.59
CA ALA A 122 -6.61 -4.52 -16.83
C ALA A 122 -7.62 -5.67 -16.60
N ASP A 123 -7.71 -6.20 -15.38
CA ASP A 123 -8.69 -7.23 -15.02
C ASP A 123 -10.14 -6.76 -15.28
N GLU A 124 -11.00 -7.67 -15.72
CA GLU A 124 -12.43 -7.39 -15.96
C GLU A 124 -13.18 -7.06 -14.65
N ASP A 125 -12.82 -7.75 -13.57
CA ASP A 125 -13.40 -7.61 -12.23
C ASP A 125 -12.59 -6.69 -11.32
N ARG A 126 -11.76 -5.80 -11.90
CA ARG A 126 -10.88 -4.89 -11.16
C ARG A 126 -11.60 -4.14 -10.01
N PRO A 127 -10.88 -3.87 -8.91
CA PRO A 127 -11.44 -3.11 -7.79
C PRO A 127 -11.75 -1.67 -8.16
N PHE A 128 -12.60 -1.02 -7.37
CA PHE A 128 -12.75 0.44 -7.45
C PHE A 128 -11.47 1.08 -6.93
N MET A 129 -10.87 1.99 -7.70
CA MET A 129 -9.60 2.60 -7.34
C MET A 129 -9.74 4.12 -7.19
N HIS A 130 -9.25 4.64 -6.07
CA HIS A 130 -8.93 6.04 -5.89
C HIS A 130 -7.41 6.20 -5.92
N TRP A 131 -6.88 7.00 -6.86
CA TRP A 131 -5.44 7.20 -7.01
C TRP A 131 -5.04 8.64 -6.66
N ILE A 132 -4.05 8.76 -5.78
CA ILE A 132 -3.39 10.01 -5.41
C ILE A 132 -1.95 9.93 -5.91
N PRO A 133 -1.57 10.75 -6.92
CA PRO A 133 -0.23 10.68 -7.53
C PRO A 133 0.88 11.23 -6.64
N ASP A 134 0.55 12.10 -5.68
CA ASP A 134 1.50 12.65 -4.73
C ASP A 134 1.71 11.67 -3.56
N PRO A 135 2.91 11.10 -3.36
CA PRO A 135 3.19 10.22 -2.24
C PRO A 135 3.10 10.92 -0.88
N ARG A 136 2.94 12.26 -0.84
CA ARG A 136 2.73 13.09 0.35
C ARG A 136 1.28 13.59 0.47
N GLY A 137 0.37 13.16 -0.41
CA GLY A 137 -1.03 13.60 -0.46
C GLY A 137 -1.89 13.05 0.68
N TRP A 138 -1.48 13.26 1.93
CA TRP A 138 -2.18 12.75 3.11
C TRP A 138 -3.56 13.36 3.28
N SER A 139 -3.76 14.65 2.99
CA SER A 139 -5.07 15.28 3.17
C SER A 139 -6.14 14.63 2.28
N GLN A 140 -5.80 14.32 1.03
CA GLN A 140 -6.69 13.57 0.14
C GLN A 140 -6.85 12.12 0.57
N ALA A 141 -5.77 11.47 1.02
CA ALA A 141 -5.83 10.09 1.51
C ALA A 141 -6.74 9.98 2.73
N ALA A 142 -6.58 10.89 3.70
CA ALA A 142 -7.39 10.97 4.90
C ALA A 142 -8.88 11.15 4.57
N ALA A 143 -9.23 12.03 3.63
CA ALA A 143 -10.62 12.20 3.21
C ALA A 143 -11.24 10.90 2.66
N VAL A 144 -10.50 10.13 1.86
CA VAL A 144 -10.96 8.81 1.37
C VAL A 144 -11.11 7.80 2.51
N LEU A 145 -10.17 7.81 3.47
CA LEU A 145 -10.22 6.93 4.64
C LEU A 145 -11.40 7.29 5.57
N ASP A 146 -11.70 8.58 5.73
CA ASP A 146 -12.86 9.10 6.46
C ASP A 146 -14.16 8.62 5.80
N ASP A 147 -14.27 8.73 4.46
CA ASP A 147 -15.40 8.21 3.69
C ASP A 147 -15.59 6.69 3.84
N TRP A 148 -14.52 5.97 4.16
CA TRP A 148 -14.52 4.53 4.42
C TRP A 148 -14.72 4.17 5.88
N ASN A 149 -14.98 5.15 6.75
CA ASN A 149 -15.12 4.97 8.19
C ASN A 149 -13.88 4.35 8.86
N TRP A 150 -12.69 4.54 8.28
CA TRP A 150 -11.46 4.27 9.03
C TRP A 150 -11.38 5.35 10.13
N PRO A 151 -11.03 5.03 11.37
CA PRO A 151 -10.99 6.01 12.46
C PRO A 151 -9.76 6.91 12.35
#